data_AF-A0A1V4QZ87-F1
#
_entry.id   AF-A0A1V4QZ87-F1
#
_cell.length_a   1.000
_cell.length_b   1.000
_cell.length_c   1.000
_cell.angle_alpha   90.00
_cell.angle_beta   90.00
_cell.angle_gamma   90.00
#
_symmetry.space_group_name_H-M   'P 1'
#
loop_
_entity.id
_entity.type
_entity.pdbx_description
1 polymer ?
#
loop_
_entity_poly.entity_id
_entity_poly.type
_entity_poly.pdbx_seq_one_letter_code
_entity_poly.pdbx_strand_id
1 'polypeptide(L)'
;MEIRTIYNRIAVLRKERGLSRKELAEKIGVNFQTVGYLEREEYNPSLDLAFRISECFDLPIEFIFSSKPMKPLSEELLNLKRGV
;
A
#
# COMPACT_ATOMS: atom_id res chain seq x y z
N MET A 1 -24.01 -1.58 -3.73
CA MET A 1 -22.95 -0.57 -3.52
C MET A 1 -21.76 -1.02 -4.32
N GLU A 2 -21.28 -0.22 -5.28
CA GLU A 2 -20.03 -0.53 -5.99
C GLU A 2 -18.87 -0.42 -5.01
N ILE A 3 -18.05 -1.47 -4.92
CA ILE A 3 -16.85 -1.44 -4.10
C ILE A 3 -15.83 -0.60 -4.85
N ARG A 4 -15.50 0.58 -4.31
CA ARG A 4 -14.39 1.40 -4.82
C ARG A 4 -13.08 0.63 -4.70
N THR A 5 -12.26 0.65 -5.74
CA THR A 5 -10.88 0.17 -5.65
C THR A 5 -10.08 1.06 -4.70
N ILE A 6 -9.31 0.44 -3.80
CA ILE A 6 -8.32 1.13 -2.97
C ILE A 6 -6.94 0.86 -3.55
N TYR A 7 -6.31 1.90 -4.06
CA TYR A 7 -4.95 1.85 -4.58
C TYR A 7 -3.95 1.82 -3.43
N ASN A 8 -2.80 1.19 -3.63
CA ASN A 8 -1.79 1.11 -2.57
C ASN A 8 -0.33 1.06 -3.04
N ARG A 9 0.59 1.34 -2.11
CA ARG A 9 2.05 1.23 -2.30
C ARG A 9 2.67 -0.01 -1.65
N ILE A 10 1.87 -1.00 -1.22
CA ILE A 10 2.37 -2.14 -0.43
C ILE A 10 3.49 -2.87 -1.17
N ALA A 11 3.32 -3.12 -2.48
CA ALA A 11 4.34 -3.81 -3.28
C ALA A 11 5.67 -3.04 -3.34
N VAL A 12 5.60 -1.71 -3.39
CA VAL A 12 6.77 -0.82 -3.44
C VAL A 12 7.44 -0.79 -2.07
N LEU A 13 6.70 -0.44 -1.02
CA LEU A 13 7.19 -0.35 0.36
C LEU A 13 7.79 -1.67 0.86
N ARG A 14 7.16 -2.80 0.50
CA ARG A 14 7.68 -4.13 0.84
C ARG A 14 9.03 -4.39 0.20
N LYS A 15 9.19 -4.06 -1.09
CA LYS A 15 10.46 -4.23 -1.82
C LYS A 15 11.54 -3.29 -1.31
N GLU A 16 11.19 -2.03 -1.01
CA GLU A 16 12.11 -1.04 -0.42
C GLU A 16 12.68 -1.51 0.92
N ARG A 17 11.88 -2.23 1.71
CA ARG A 17 12.30 -2.83 2.98
C ARG A 17 12.95 -4.21 2.85
N GLY A 18 13.13 -4.72 1.63
CA GLY A 18 13.70 -6.04 1.40
C GLY A 18 12.84 -7.20 1.91
N LEU A 19 11.55 -6.99 2.17
CA LEU A 19 10.66 -8.00 2.73
C LEU A 19 10.11 -8.91 1.63
N SER A 20 10.07 -10.21 1.89
CA SER A 20 9.23 -11.15 1.14
C SER A 20 7.76 -10.94 1.50
N ARG A 21 6.84 -11.44 0.65
CA ARG A 21 5.41 -11.42 0.96
C ARG A 21 5.08 -12.21 2.23
N LYS A 22 5.86 -13.25 2.54
CA LYS A 22 5.69 -14.10 3.72
C LYS A 22 6.05 -13.36 5.00
N GLU A 23 7.20 -12.69 5.01
CA GLU A 23 7.60 -11.87 6.14
C GLU A 23 6.63 -10.72 6.39
N LEU A 24 6.12 -10.08 5.33
CA LEU A 24 5.09 -9.05 5.51
C LEU A 24 3.80 -9.64 6.09
N ALA A 25 3.34 -10.78 5.57
CA ALA A 25 2.13 -11.45 6.05
C ALA A 25 2.22 -11.83 7.53
N GLU A 26 3.38 -12.34 7.96
CA GLU A 26 3.67 -12.64 9.37
C GLU A 26 3.64 -11.38 10.23
N LYS A 27 4.30 -10.29 9.80
CA LYS A 27 4.32 -9.01 10.52
C LYS A 27 2.94 -8.39 10.69
N ILE A 28 2.11 -8.44 9.65
CA ILE A 28 0.77 -7.88 9.67
C ILE A 28 -0.29 -8.91 10.06
N GLY A 29 0.06 -10.13 10.50
CA GLY A 29 -0.88 -11.13 11.00
C GLY A 29 -1.98 -11.55 10.01
N VAL A 30 -1.61 -11.90 8.78
CA VAL A 30 -2.54 -12.42 7.74
C VAL A 30 -1.96 -13.63 7.01
N ASN A 31 -2.78 -14.29 6.18
CA ASN A 31 -2.30 -15.32 5.26
C ASN A 31 -1.40 -14.68 4.19
N PHE A 32 -0.32 -15.38 3.80
CA PHE A 32 0.56 -15.01 2.69
C PHE A 32 -0.18 -14.57 1.42
N GLN A 33 -1.26 -15.27 1.06
CA GLN A 33 -2.06 -14.97 -0.14
C GLN A 33 -2.71 -13.58 -0.05
N THR A 34 -3.12 -13.15 1.15
CA THR A 34 -3.72 -11.84 1.41
C THR A 34 -2.80 -10.70 0.96
N VAL A 35 -1.48 -10.82 1.20
CA VAL A 35 -0.51 -9.82 0.72
C VAL A 35 -0.53 -9.73 -0.81
N GLY A 36 -0.62 -10.87 -1.51
CA GLY A 36 -0.75 -10.88 -2.96
C GLY A 36 -2.02 -10.20 -3.45
N TYR A 37 -3.16 -10.45 -2.81
CA TYR A 37 -4.44 -9.81 -3.14
C TYR A 37 -4.42 -8.30 -2.89
N LEU A 38 -3.81 -7.88 -1.77
CA LEU A 38 -3.61 -6.46 -1.46
C LEU A 38 -2.75 -5.77 -2.52
N GLU A 39 -1.59 -6.33 -2.87
CA GLU A 39 -0.68 -5.75 -3.87
C GLU A 39 -1.30 -5.62 -5.28
N ARG A 40 -2.31 -6.44 -5.59
CA ARG A 40 -3.04 -6.38 -6.86
C ARG A 40 -4.36 -5.61 -6.76
N GLU A 41 -4.66 -5.02 -5.60
CA GLU A 41 -5.87 -4.21 -5.37
C GLU A 41 -7.16 -5.02 -5.55
N GLU A 42 -7.08 -6.35 -5.44
CA GLU A 42 -8.20 -7.29 -5.57
C GLU A 42 -9.02 -7.39 -4.26
N TYR A 43 -8.47 -6.83 -3.17
CA TYR A 43 -9.06 -6.88 -1.84
C TYR A 43 -8.87 -5.55 -1.13
N ASN A 44 -9.98 -4.95 -0.68
CA ASN A 44 -9.94 -3.80 0.20
C ASN A 44 -9.71 -4.27 1.65
N PRO A 45 -8.63 -3.82 2.32
CA PRO A 45 -8.38 -4.20 3.69
C PRO A 45 -9.48 -3.69 4.63
N SER A 46 -9.72 -4.42 5.72
CA SER A 46 -10.43 -3.84 6.86
C SER A 46 -9.65 -2.66 7.43
N LEU A 47 -10.33 -1.79 8.20
CA LEU A 47 -9.66 -0.66 8.84
C LEU A 47 -8.53 -1.12 9.78
N ASP A 48 -8.76 -2.18 10.54
CA ASP A 48 -7.74 -2.82 11.39
C ASP A 48 -6.50 -3.26 10.59
N LEU A 49 -6.70 -3.93 9.46
CA LEU A 49 -5.57 -4.36 8.62
C LEU A 49 -4.83 -3.17 8.02
N ALA A 50 -5.53 -2.09 7.65
CA ALA A 50 -4.90 -0.86 7.19
C ALA A 50 -4.02 -0.23 8.28
N PHE A 51 -4.45 -0.21 9.54
CA PHE A 51 -3.65 0.28 10.67
C PHE A 51 -2.44 -0.61 10.94
N ARG A 52 -2.59 -1.94 10.97
CA ARG A 52 -1.44 -2.86 11.13
C ARG A 52 -0.39 -2.69 10.01
N ILE A 53 -0.85 -2.45 8.79
CA ILE A 53 0.05 -2.16 7.66
C ILE A 53 0.75 -0.80 7.86
N SER A 54 0.03 0.22 8.31
CA SER A 54 0.58 1.54 8.66
C SER A 54 1.65 1.45 9.75
N GLU A 55 1.40 0.72 10.83
CA GLU A 55 2.36 0.46 11.91
C GLU A 55 3.56 -0.35 11.42
N CYS A 56 3.33 -1.41 10.64
CA CYS A 56 4.41 -2.21 10.06
C CYS A 56 5.31 -1.40 9.13
N PHE A 57 4.75 -0.43 8.42
CA PHE A 57 5.48 0.48 7.55
C PHE A 57 5.92 1.78 8.22
N ASP A 58 5.60 2.04 9.49
CA ASP A 58 5.89 3.32 10.15
C ASP A 58 5.57 4.54 9.26
N LEU A 59 4.40 4.49 8.61
CA LEU A 59 3.94 5.49 7.65
C LEU A 59 2.45 5.75 7.86
N PRO A 60 1.98 7.01 7.73
CA PRO A 60 0.55 7.29 7.78
C PRO A 60 -0.23 6.52 6.70
N ILE A 61 -1.49 6.20 6.98
CA ILE A 61 -2.35 5.40 6.09
C ILE A 61 -2.42 6.00 4.68
N GLU A 62 -2.50 7.32 4.56
CA GLU A 62 -2.60 8.06 3.29
C GLU A 62 -1.33 7.98 2.42
N PHE A 63 -0.18 7.65 3.01
CA PHE A 63 1.04 7.38 2.24
C PHE A 63 1.04 5.97 1.65
N ILE A 64 0.24 5.07 2.21
CA ILE A 64 0.17 3.66 1.81
C ILE A 64 -1.03 3.41 0.90
N PHE A 65 -2.16 4.05 1.16
CA PHE A 65 -3.44 3.80 0.49
C PHE A 65 -4.04 5.08 -0.09
N SER A 66 -4.78 4.94 -1.19
CA SER A 66 -5.44 6.05 -1.86
C SER A 66 -6.79 5.67 -2.46
N SER A 67 -7.70 6.63 -2.48
CA SER A 67 -8.98 6.54 -3.22
C SER A 67 -8.82 6.76 -4.73
N LYS A 68 -7.64 7.21 -5.15
CA LYS A 68 -7.30 7.55 -6.54
C LYS A 68 -6.02 6.81 -6.94
N PRO A 69 -5.81 6.53 -8.24
CA PRO A 69 -4.57 5.93 -8.72
C PRO A 69 -3.34 6.65 -8.17
N MET A 70 -2.42 5.90 -7.58
CA MET A 70 -1.17 6.45 -7.04
C MET A 70 -0.17 6.59 -8.18
N LYS A 71 0.41 7.78 -8.31
CA LYS A 71 1.37 8.06 -9.36
C LYS A 71 2.77 7.56 -8.97
N PRO A 72 3.62 7.24 -9.95
CA PRO A 72 5.04 7.04 -9.69
C PRO A 72 5.66 8.29 -9.08
N LEU A 73 6.61 8.11 -8.15
CA LEU A 73 7.29 9.24 -7.49
C LEU A 73 7.95 10.19 -8.49
N SER A 74 8.50 9.67 -9.58
CA SER A 74 9.09 10.47 -10.66
C SER A 74 8.10 11.45 -11.29
N GLU A 75 6.84 11.04 -11.48
CA GLU A 75 5.79 11.91 -12.01
C GLU A 75 5.36 12.96 -10.98
N GLU A 76 5.23 12.57 -9.72
CA GLU A 76 4.89 13.49 -8.63
C GLU A 76 5.97 14.59 -8.47
N LEU A 77 7.25 14.21 -8.53
CA LEU A 77 8.37 15.14 -8.51
C LEU A 77 8.39 16.09 -9.71
N LEU A 78 8.06 15.61 -10.92
CA LEU A 78 7.95 16.46 -12.10
C LEU A 78 6.82 17.49 -11.97
N ASN A 79 5.68 17.10 -11.38
CA ASN A 79 4.55 17.99 -11.17
C ASN A 79 4.88 19.09 -10.14
N LEU A 80 5.58 18.74 -9.05
CA LEU A 80 6.07 19.70 -8.05
C LEU A 80 7.03 20.72 -8.68
N LYS A 81 7.97 20.27 -9.51
CA LYS A 81 8.92 21.17 -10.21
C LYS A 81 8.26 22.09 -11.24
N ARG A 82 7.11 21.70 -11.79
CA ARG A 82 6.35 22.49 -12.78
C ARG A 82 5.36 23.48 -12.14
N GLY A 83 5.07 23.29 -10.85
CA GLY A 83 4.16 24.14 -10.07
C GLY A 83 4.85 25.24 -9.27
N VAL A 84 6.14 25.50 -9.51
CA VAL A 84 6.95 26.58 -8.94
C VAL A 84 7.46 27.48 -10.06
#